data_AF-A0A3D4EHF4-F1
#
_entry.id   AF-A0A3D4EHF4-F1
#
_cell.length_a   1.000
_cell.length_b   1.000
_cell.length_c   1.000
_cell.angle_alpha   90.00
_cell.angle_beta   90.00
_cell.angle_gamma   90.00
#
_symmetry.space_group_name_H-M   'P 1'
#
loop_
_entity.id
_entity.type
_entity.pdbx_description
1 polymer ?
#
loop_
_entity_poly.entity_id
_entity_poly.type
_entity_poly.pdbx_seq_one_letter_code
_entity_poly.pdbx_strand_id
1 'polypeptide(L)'
;MLNGERRLGRLYRKGAMATVRREWRGIKDTAYDFYEWARMWAMLLMTFSKDLIPALNSALHYRWMISYFCCHGFMDKNIMGLRGSNLRMSHILIYDIFRYVAENLVFLSKADRKNGNSTELNKMLVTFDEMTMGQIMAGFPDLLGIPHQLLPVFLVSEIDQLTCVPYIDAVESFGLPADCCPVPSSECGALVIDALPDMGSGFISSSMPCDGSTMASSYFSRRFPNTPVFHLCFPVRYEDETVLQSAAEDIKACIKFIEDQTGAKWNW
;
A
#
# COMPACT_ATOMS: atom_id res chain seq x y z
N MET A 1 -36.22 -20.15 5.01
CA MET A 1 -34.76 -20.41 5.03
C MET A 1 -34.40 -21.14 6.32
N LEU A 2 -34.03 -22.41 6.25
CA LEU A 2 -33.69 -23.24 7.42
C LEU A 2 -32.29 -22.97 8.01
N ASN A 3 -31.44 -22.20 7.32
CA ASN A 3 -30.03 -21.97 7.70
C ASN A 3 -29.63 -20.49 7.79
N GLY A 4 -30.58 -19.57 8.00
CA GLY A 4 -30.26 -18.19 8.33
C GLY A 4 -30.24 -18.03 9.85
N GLU A 5 -29.07 -18.02 10.48
CA GLU A 5 -29.01 -17.62 11.89
C GLU A 5 -29.48 -16.16 12.00
N ARG A 6 -30.66 -15.96 12.59
CA ARG A 6 -31.18 -14.67 13.09
C ARG A 6 -30.27 -14.03 14.18
N ARG A 7 -28.98 -14.42 14.28
CA ARG A 7 -28.09 -14.22 15.43
C ARG A 7 -26.64 -13.86 15.08
N LEU A 8 -26.39 -13.21 13.93
CA LEU A 8 -25.09 -12.51 13.73
C LEU A 8 -24.76 -11.56 14.91
N GLY A 9 -25.77 -11.08 15.64
CA GLY A 9 -25.64 -10.26 16.85
C GLY A 9 -25.05 -10.91 18.11
N ARG A 10 -24.77 -12.23 18.16
CA ARG A 10 -24.00 -12.86 19.28
C ARG A 10 -22.53 -13.13 18.92
N LEU A 11 -22.10 -12.77 17.71
CA LEU A 11 -20.71 -12.94 17.29
C LEU A 11 -19.80 -11.89 17.96
N TYR A 12 -20.32 -10.69 18.20
CA TYR A 12 -19.59 -9.56 18.77
C TYR A 12 -19.76 -9.47 20.28
N ARG A 13 -18.70 -9.05 20.98
CA ARG A 13 -18.77 -8.68 22.40
C ARG A 13 -19.63 -7.41 22.53
N LYS A 14 -20.56 -7.39 23.49
CA LYS A 14 -21.43 -6.22 23.73
C LYS A 14 -20.57 -4.95 23.94
N GLY A 15 -20.80 -3.93 23.11
CA GLY A 15 -20.05 -2.65 23.17
C GLY A 15 -18.66 -2.67 22.53
N ALA A 16 -18.26 -3.75 21.86
CA ALA A 16 -16.97 -3.83 21.17
C ALA A 16 -17.12 -4.45 19.76
N MET A 17 -16.33 -3.97 18.80
CA MET A 17 -16.25 -4.54 17.45
C MET A 17 -15.30 -5.75 17.38
N ALA A 18 -15.23 -6.55 18.45
CA ALA A 18 -14.40 -7.75 18.53
C ALA A 18 -15.30 -8.98 18.60
N THR A 19 -14.96 -10.00 17.79
CA THR A 19 -15.69 -11.27 17.80
C THR A 19 -15.31 -12.08 19.05
N VAL A 20 -16.30 -12.68 19.73
CA VAL A 20 -16.07 -13.55 20.90
C VAL A 20 -15.78 -15.00 20.52
N ARG A 21 -16.11 -15.37 19.29
CA ARG A 21 -15.93 -16.70 18.71
C ARG A 21 -15.98 -16.60 17.18
N ARG A 22 -15.41 -17.59 16.48
CA ARG A 22 -15.59 -17.70 15.03
C ARG A 22 -17.03 -18.10 14.69
N GLU A 23 -17.49 -17.71 13.50
CA GLU A 23 -18.83 -18.01 13.03
C GLU A 23 -18.99 -19.53 12.83
N TRP A 24 -20.07 -20.11 13.35
CA TRP A 24 -20.35 -21.52 13.11
C TRP A 24 -20.90 -21.72 11.71
N ARG A 25 -20.07 -22.29 10.83
CA ARG A 25 -20.39 -22.51 9.41
C ARG A 25 -20.89 -23.90 9.03
N GLY A 26 -21.16 -24.74 10.04
CA GLY A 26 -21.31 -26.18 9.84
C GLY A 26 -19.94 -26.85 9.69
N ILE A 27 -19.86 -28.17 9.83
CA ILE A 27 -18.59 -28.88 10.03
C ILE A 27 -17.59 -28.61 8.89
N LYS A 28 -18.01 -28.79 7.63
CA LYS A 28 -17.14 -28.66 6.45
C LYS A 28 -16.57 -27.25 6.30
N ASP A 29 -17.45 -26.24 6.28
CA ASP A 29 -17.06 -24.86 6.03
C ASP A 29 -16.32 -24.25 7.23
N THR A 30 -16.65 -24.64 8.46
CA THR A 30 -15.93 -24.19 9.67
C THR A 30 -14.52 -24.78 9.73
N ALA A 31 -14.36 -26.06 9.40
CA ALA A 31 -13.04 -26.70 9.37
C ALA A 31 -12.16 -26.07 8.27
N TYR A 32 -12.73 -25.81 7.10
CA TYR A 32 -12.04 -25.12 6.01
C TYR A 32 -11.62 -23.69 6.42
N ASP A 33 -12.52 -22.92 7.00
CA ASP A 33 -12.24 -21.56 7.49
C ASP A 33 -11.14 -21.53 8.56
N PHE A 34 -11.08 -22.55 9.43
CA PHE A 34 -10.02 -22.69 10.44
C PHE A 34 -8.68 -23.06 9.81
N TYR A 35 -8.68 -23.97 8.83
CA TYR A 35 -7.49 -24.34 8.08
C TYR A 35 -6.89 -23.13 7.35
N GLU A 36 -7.70 -22.37 6.62
CA GLU A 36 -7.23 -21.20 5.87
C GLU A 36 -6.71 -20.09 6.79
N TRP A 37 -7.37 -19.88 7.93
CA TRP A 37 -6.87 -18.96 8.96
C TRP A 37 -5.49 -19.37 9.51
N ALA A 38 -5.29 -20.65 9.81
CA ALA A 38 -4.00 -21.14 10.26
C ALA A 38 -2.94 -21.04 9.15
N ARG A 39 -3.32 -21.35 7.90
CA ARG A 39 -2.45 -21.22 6.72
C ARG A 39 -2.00 -19.77 6.50
N MET A 40 -2.90 -18.80 6.68
CA MET A 40 -2.59 -17.38 6.61
C MET A 40 -1.58 -16.97 7.67
N TRP A 41 -1.80 -17.34 8.94
CA TRP A 41 -0.82 -17.05 10.01
C TRP A 41 0.54 -17.68 9.75
N ALA A 42 0.56 -18.92 9.27
CA ALA A 42 1.80 -19.60 8.89
C ALA A 42 2.52 -18.84 7.77
N MET A 43 1.79 -18.36 6.75
CA MET A 43 2.35 -17.53 5.67
C MET A 43 2.93 -16.22 6.21
N LEU A 44 2.20 -15.48 7.05
CA LEU A 44 2.68 -14.22 7.63
C LEU A 44 3.96 -14.45 8.44
N LEU A 45 3.97 -15.45 9.32
CA LEU A 45 5.15 -15.80 10.12
C LEU A 45 6.34 -16.17 9.23
N MET A 46 6.13 -17.01 8.21
CA MET A 46 7.20 -17.40 7.29
C MET A 46 7.76 -16.21 6.50
N THR A 47 6.91 -15.32 5.99
CA THR A 47 7.33 -14.16 5.20
C THR A 47 8.13 -13.18 6.05
N PHE A 48 7.62 -12.79 7.22
CA PHE A 48 8.33 -11.87 8.12
C PHE A 48 9.57 -12.50 8.76
N SER A 49 9.63 -13.83 8.90
CA SER A 49 10.82 -14.49 9.45
C SER A 49 12.06 -14.39 8.55
N LYS A 50 11.89 -14.17 7.24
CA LYS A 50 13.01 -14.06 6.28
C LYS A 50 13.90 -12.85 6.54
N ASP A 51 13.31 -11.72 6.89
CA ASP A 51 14.02 -10.46 7.18
C ASP A 51 13.47 -9.87 8.50
N LEU A 52 13.55 -10.68 9.56
CA LEU A 52 12.94 -10.37 10.86
C LEU A 52 13.49 -9.09 11.49
N ILE A 53 14.80 -8.86 11.41
CA ILE A 53 15.43 -7.66 11.99
C ILE A 53 14.91 -6.40 11.29
N PRO A 54 14.96 -6.31 9.94
CA PRO A 54 14.36 -5.18 9.24
C PRO A 54 12.88 -4.96 9.57
N ALA A 55 12.08 -6.03 9.58
CA ALA A 55 10.65 -5.92 9.85
C ALA A 55 10.35 -5.43 11.28
N LEU A 56 11.10 -5.90 12.29
CA LEU A 56 10.95 -5.45 13.68
C LEU A 56 11.37 -4.00 13.86
N ASN A 57 12.47 -3.58 13.24
CA ASN A 57 12.88 -2.18 13.27
C ASN A 57 11.82 -1.28 12.62
N SER A 58 11.28 -1.68 11.45
CA SER A 58 10.16 -0.98 10.83
C SER A 58 8.94 -0.91 11.73
N ALA A 59 8.61 -1.98 12.48
CA ALA A 59 7.48 -1.97 13.42
C ALA A 59 7.70 -1.01 14.60
N LEU A 60 8.94 -0.77 15.01
CA LEU A 60 9.28 0.19 16.06
C LEU A 60 9.32 1.63 15.54
N HIS A 61 9.77 1.83 14.31
CA HIS A 61 9.87 3.16 13.68
C HIS A 61 8.54 3.65 13.11
N TYR A 62 7.74 2.75 12.54
CA TYR A 62 6.55 3.10 11.78
C TYR A 62 5.28 2.59 12.45
N ARG A 63 4.43 3.53 12.85
CA ARG A 63 3.12 3.23 13.46
C ARG A 63 2.23 2.38 12.55
N TRP A 64 2.19 2.70 11.26
CA TRP A 64 1.35 1.98 10.28
C TRP A 64 1.72 0.50 10.15
N MET A 65 2.97 0.12 10.42
CA MET A 65 3.42 -1.27 10.35
C MET A 65 2.69 -2.15 11.38
N ILE A 66 2.37 -1.59 12.55
CA ILE A 66 1.63 -2.29 13.61
C ILE A 66 0.16 -2.46 13.23
N SER A 67 -0.45 -1.50 12.53
CA SER A 67 -1.85 -1.59 12.09
C SER A 67 -2.10 -2.80 11.18
N TYR A 68 -1.09 -3.28 10.45
CA TYR A 68 -1.20 -4.50 9.65
C TYR A 68 -1.49 -5.77 10.46
N PHE A 69 -1.23 -5.80 11.78
CA PHE A 69 -1.68 -6.91 12.62
C PHE A 69 -3.21 -7.05 12.61
N CYS A 70 -3.98 -6.00 12.30
CA CYS A 70 -5.44 -6.07 12.20
C CYS A 70 -5.95 -6.82 10.96
N CYS A 71 -5.07 -7.23 10.02
CA CYS A 71 -5.46 -7.90 8.77
C CYS A 71 -6.30 -9.18 8.99
N HIS A 72 -6.03 -9.95 10.06
CA HIS A 72 -6.81 -11.14 10.39
C HIS A 72 -8.27 -10.79 10.74
N GLY A 73 -8.48 -9.66 11.44
CA GLY A 73 -9.81 -9.15 11.78
C GLY A 73 -10.52 -8.59 10.56
N PHE A 74 -9.78 -7.96 9.65
CA PHE A 74 -10.31 -7.53 8.35
C PHE A 74 -10.80 -8.72 7.52
N MET A 75 -10.02 -9.80 7.41
CA MET A 75 -10.44 -11.02 6.72
C MET A 75 -11.72 -11.58 7.34
N ASP A 76 -11.76 -11.79 8.66
CA ASP A 76 -12.92 -12.36 9.34
C ASP A 76 -14.19 -11.54 9.10
N LYS A 77 -14.08 -10.21 9.03
CA LYS A 77 -15.21 -9.31 8.71
C LYS A 77 -15.71 -9.48 7.26
N ASN A 78 -14.80 -9.62 6.30
CA ASN A 78 -15.15 -9.72 4.88
C ASN A 78 -15.77 -11.08 4.50
N ILE A 79 -15.52 -12.13 5.28
CA ILE A 79 -16.05 -13.47 5.02
C ILE A 79 -17.28 -13.83 5.86
N MET A 80 -17.80 -12.90 6.67
CA MET A 80 -18.96 -13.14 7.53
C MET A 80 -20.18 -13.61 6.71
N GLY A 81 -20.82 -14.68 7.16
CA GLY A 81 -22.00 -15.25 6.54
C GLY A 81 -21.75 -16.03 5.25
N LEU A 82 -20.52 -16.03 4.70
CA LEU A 82 -20.20 -16.78 3.49
C LEU A 82 -20.14 -18.28 3.76
N ARG A 83 -20.59 -19.08 2.78
CA ARG A 83 -20.65 -20.56 2.84
C ARG A 83 -20.24 -21.14 1.49
N GLY A 84 -19.87 -22.42 1.48
CA GLY A 84 -19.63 -23.19 0.27
C GLY A 84 -18.58 -22.56 -0.66
N SER A 85 -18.91 -22.42 -1.95
CA SER A 85 -18.00 -21.88 -2.98
C SER A 85 -17.57 -20.45 -2.72
N ASN A 86 -18.48 -19.61 -2.21
CA ASN A 86 -18.19 -18.20 -1.97
C ASN A 86 -17.13 -18.04 -0.87
N LEU A 87 -17.24 -18.82 0.20
CA LEU A 87 -16.23 -18.84 1.27
C LEU A 87 -14.86 -19.25 0.75
N ARG A 88 -14.78 -20.27 -0.11
CA ARG A 88 -13.52 -20.75 -0.68
C ARG A 88 -12.89 -19.72 -1.60
N MET A 89 -13.69 -19.10 -2.47
CA MET A 89 -13.21 -18.06 -3.38
C MET A 89 -12.67 -16.86 -2.60
N SER A 90 -13.37 -16.42 -1.55
CA SER A 90 -12.91 -15.31 -0.71
C SER A 90 -11.59 -15.62 0.00
N HIS A 91 -11.42 -16.84 0.53
CA HIS A 91 -10.15 -17.23 1.16
C HIS A 91 -8.98 -17.27 0.18
N ILE A 92 -9.19 -17.78 -1.05
CA ILE A 92 -8.15 -17.79 -2.09
C ILE A 92 -7.73 -16.35 -2.41
N LEU A 93 -8.70 -15.48 -2.70
CA LEU A 93 -8.43 -14.08 -3.06
C LEU A 93 -7.72 -13.32 -1.93
N ILE A 94 -8.22 -13.42 -0.70
CA ILE A 94 -7.64 -12.71 0.45
C ILE A 94 -6.22 -13.23 0.74
N TYR A 95 -5.99 -14.53 0.64
CA TYR A 95 -4.66 -15.11 0.85
C TYR A 95 -3.64 -14.54 -0.13
N ASP A 96 -3.97 -14.46 -1.41
CA ASP A 96 -3.05 -13.95 -2.44
C ASP A 96 -2.74 -12.47 -2.24
N ILE A 97 -3.76 -11.66 -1.90
CA ILE A 97 -3.58 -10.25 -1.56
C ILE A 97 -2.67 -10.11 -0.34
N PHE A 98 -2.95 -10.82 0.75
CA PHE A 98 -2.17 -10.72 1.99
C PHE A 98 -0.74 -11.21 1.81
N ARG A 99 -0.53 -12.25 0.99
CA ARG A 99 0.82 -12.71 0.65
C ARG A 99 1.60 -11.62 -0.09
N TYR A 100 1.01 -11.03 -1.12
CA TYR A 100 1.64 -9.92 -1.86
C TYR A 100 1.97 -8.75 -0.93
N VAL A 101 1.05 -8.37 -0.06
CA VAL A 101 1.25 -7.27 0.90
C VAL A 101 2.36 -7.61 1.89
N ALA A 102 2.36 -8.80 2.49
CA ALA A 102 3.40 -9.21 3.43
C ALA A 102 4.79 -9.24 2.79
N GLU A 103 4.91 -9.75 1.56
CA GLU A 103 6.16 -9.76 0.81
C GLU A 103 6.66 -8.34 0.53
N ASN A 104 5.76 -7.41 0.15
CA ASN A 104 6.13 -6.03 -0.09
C ASN A 104 6.43 -5.23 1.20
N LEU A 105 5.78 -5.54 2.34
CA LEU A 105 6.11 -4.91 3.63
C LEU A 105 7.53 -5.25 4.08
N VAL A 106 7.93 -6.51 3.89
CA VAL A 106 9.31 -6.96 4.12
C VAL A 106 10.25 -6.27 3.15
N PHE A 107 9.87 -6.17 1.87
CA PHE A 107 10.65 -5.47 0.86
C PHE A 107 10.88 -3.98 1.20
N LEU A 108 9.84 -3.24 1.61
CA LEU A 108 9.94 -1.85 2.08
C LEU A 108 10.90 -1.73 3.25
N SER A 109 10.75 -2.62 4.24
CA SER A 109 11.62 -2.65 5.43
C SER A 109 13.08 -2.89 5.07
N LYS A 110 13.31 -3.70 4.02
CA LYS A 110 14.60 -3.99 3.42
C LYS A 110 14.95 -3.05 2.26
N ALA A 111 14.20 -1.97 2.03
CA ALA A 111 14.53 -0.92 1.05
C ALA A 111 14.90 0.38 1.78
N ASP A 112 14.32 0.59 2.96
CA ASP A 112 14.49 1.76 3.80
C ASP A 112 15.91 1.96 4.31
N ARG A 113 16.55 3.06 3.88
CA ARG A 113 17.91 3.47 4.28
C ARG A 113 18.07 3.61 5.79
N LYS A 114 17.00 3.95 6.53
CA LYS A 114 17.02 4.06 7.99
C LYS A 114 17.33 2.73 8.69
N ASN A 115 17.04 1.62 8.02
CA ASN A 115 17.24 0.26 8.56
C ASN A 115 18.64 -0.31 8.27
N GLY A 116 19.58 0.51 7.78
CA GLY A 116 20.96 0.11 7.47
C GLY A 116 21.12 -0.54 6.09
N ASN A 117 20.34 -0.10 5.12
CA ASN A 117 19.91 -0.94 4.01
C ASN A 117 20.81 -1.00 2.75
N SER A 118 20.52 -1.94 1.85
CA SER A 118 21.25 -2.25 0.62
C SER A 118 21.23 -1.11 -0.40
N THR A 119 22.39 -0.49 -0.60
CA THR A 119 22.62 0.52 -1.65
C THR A 119 22.34 -0.02 -3.04
N GLU A 120 22.66 -1.30 -3.28
CA GLU A 120 22.44 -1.94 -4.59
C GLU A 120 20.95 -2.13 -4.88
N LEU A 121 20.15 -2.49 -3.87
CA LEU A 121 18.70 -2.60 -4.06
C LEU A 121 18.08 -1.25 -4.41
N ASN A 122 18.52 -0.19 -3.72
CA ASN A 122 18.00 1.15 -3.94
C ASN A 122 18.35 1.71 -5.33
N LYS A 123 19.47 1.30 -5.95
CA LYS A 123 19.81 1.70 -7.33
C LYS A 123 18.82 1.15 -8.36
N MET A 124 18.33 -0.07 -8.16
CA MET A 124 17.41 -0.76 -9.07
C MET A 124 15.93 -0.46 -8.78
N LEU A 125 15.65 0.27 -7.69
CA LEU A 125 14.30 0.51 -7.20
C LEU A 125 13.81 1.89 -7.64
N VAL A 126 12.75 1.92 -8.44
CA VAL A 126 12.03 3.15 -8.79
C VAL A 126 10.75 3.20 -7.99
N THR A 127 10.55 4.30 -7.28
CA THR A 127 9.34 4.55 -6.51
C THR A 127 8.37 5.41 -7.31
N PHE A 128 7.08 5.25 -7.06
CA PHE A 128 6.06 6.11 -7.64
C PHE A 128 4.91 6.35 -6.67
N ASP A 129 4.17 7.42 -6.89
CA ASP A 129 2.89 7.70 -6.25
C ASP A 129 1.90 6.57 -6.60
N GLU A 130 1.12 6.07 -5.64
CA GLU A 130 0.19 4.95 -5.86
C GLU A 130 -0.89 5.23 -6.91
N MET A 131 -1.17 6.51 -7.17
CA MET A 131 -2.11 6.93 -8.18
C MET A 131 -1.48 7.04 -9.58
N THR A 132 -0.16 6.92 -9.66
CA THR A 132 0.56 6.93 -10.94
C THR A 132 0.50 5.56 -11.61
N MET A 133 0.47 5.57 -12.94
CA MET A 133 0.44 4.36 -13.77
C MET A 133 1.72 3.51 -13.60
N GLY A 134 1.67 2.51 -12.72
CA GLY A 134 2.79 1.58 -12.49
C GLY A 134 3.17 0.72 -13.71
N GLN A 135 2.31 0.65 -14.73
CA GLN A 135 2.52 -0.10 -15.97
C GLN A 135 3.77 0.36 -16.74
N ILE A 136 4.24 1.61 -16.53
CA ILE A 136 5.49 2.07 -17.12
C ILE A 136 6.67 1.17 -16.71
N MET A 137 6.65 0.58 -15.51
CA MET A 137 7.71 -0.31 -15.05
C MET A 137 7.80 -1.62 -15.85
N ALA A 138 6.74 -2.01 -16.58
CA ALA A 138 6.79 -3.19 -17.45
C ALA A 138 7.80 -3.06 -18.60
N GLY A 139 8.13 -1.84 -19.02
CA GLY A 139 9.19 -1.59 -20.00
C GLY A 139 10.60 -1.64 -19.43
N PHE A 140 10.76 -1.81 -18.12
CA PHE A 140 12.04 -1.95 -17.42
C PHE A 140 12.11 -3.27 -16.64
N PRO A 141 12.29 -4.43 -17.32
CA PRO A 141 12.22 -5.74 -16.68
C PRO A 141 13.30 -5.98 -15.61
N ASP A 142 14.42 -5.26 -15.67
CA ASP A 142 15.53 -5.37 -14.72
C ASP A 142 15.35 -4.46 -13.49
N LEU A 143 14.34 -3.59 -13.48
CA LEU A 143 14.06 -2.67 -12.38
C LEU A 143 12.90 -3.16 -11.52
N LEU A 144 12.91 -2.71 -10.26
CA LEU A 144 11.82 -2.93 -9.32
C LEU A 144 11.01 -1.65 -9.20
N GLY A 145 9.74 -1.73 -9.56
CA GLY A 145 8.79 -0.65 -9.38
C GLY A 145 7.93 -0.86 -8.15
N ILE A 146 7.85 0.12 -7.25
CA ILE A 146 6.94 0.04 -6.12
C ILE A 146 6.21 1.36 -5.87
N PRO A 147 4.88 1.31 -5.66
CA PRO A 147 4.17 2.49 -5.19
C PRO A 147 4.51 2.74 -3.72
N HIS A 148 5.11 3.91 -3.45
CA HIS A 148 5.78 4.21 -2.18
C HIS A 148 4.82 4.37 -1.02
N GLN A 149 3.72 5.07 -1.25
CA GLN A 149 2.73 5.43 -0.23
C GLN A 149 1.60 4.38 -0.11
N LEU A 150 1.51 3.43 -1.06
CA LEU A 150 0.45 2.42 -1.11
C LEU A 150 0.36 1.62 0.19
N LEU A 151 1.47 1.10 0.71
CA LEU A 151 1.45 0.32 1.94
C LEU A 151 1.38 1.20 3.20
N PRO A 152 2.22 2.25 3.34
CA PRO A 152 2.25 3.05 4.56
C PRO A 152 0.98 3.85 4.85
N VAL A 153 0.21 4.22 3.82
CA VAL A 153 -0.94 5.12 3.95
C VAL A 153 -2.21 4.49 3.38
N PHE A 154 -2.23 4.19 2.08
CA PHE A 154 -3.47 3.85 1.39
C PHE A 154 -4.06 2.51 1.86
N LEU A 155 -3.31 1.42 1.69
CA LEU A 155 -3.80 0.06 1.98
C LEU A 155 -4.01 -0.19 3.47
N VAL A 156 -3.17 0.40 4.34
CA VAL A 156 -3.35 0.27 5.78
C VAL A 156 -4.63 0.96 6.26
N SER A 157 -5.06 2.04 5.59
CA SER A 157 -6.31 2.74 5.91
C SER A 157 -7.56 1.89 5.63
N GLU A 158 -7.49 0.98 4.66
CA GLU A 158 -8.55 0.01 4.37
C GLU A 158 -8.71 -1.04 5.48
N ILE A 159 -7.62 -1.35 6.18
CA ILE A 159 -7.60 -2.30 7.30
C ILE A 159 -8.02 -1.61 8.61
N ASP A 160 -7.44 -0.45 8.88
CA ASP A 160 -7.71 0.39 10.03
C ASP A 160 -7.83 1.86 9.62
N GLN A 161 -9.08 2.31 9.48
CA GLN A 161 -9.45 3.67 9.09
C GLN A 161 -8.91 4.75 10.04
N LEU A 162 -8.60 4.41 11.29
CA LEU A 162 -8.07 5.38 12.26
C LEU A 162 -6.55 5.55 12.17
N THR A 163 -5.86 4.75 11.34
CA THR A 163 -4.41 4.84 11.15
C THR A 163 -3.98 6.20 10.60
N CYS A 164 -4.82 6.81 9.77
CA CYS A 164 -4.54 8.08 9.08
C CYS A 164 -4.71 9.33 9.95
N VAL A 165 -5.50 9.26 11.03
CA VAL A 165 -5.87 10.43 11.85
C VAL A 165 -4.63 11.20 12.36
N PRO A 166 -3.58 10.55 12.90
CA PRO A 166 -2.39 11.28 13.36
C PRO A 166 -1.61 11.97 12.22
N TYR A 167 -1.69 11.45 11.00
CA TYR A 167 -1.01 12.06 9.85
C TYR A 167 -1.75 13.30 9.36
N ILE A 168 -3.08 13.23 9.29
CA ILE A 168 -3.92 14.38 8.94
C ILE A 168 -3.73 15.51 9.95
N ASP A 169 -3.80 15.21 11.25
CA ASP A 169 -3.59 16.21 12.31
C ASP A 169 -2.20 16.87 12.22
N ALA A 170 -1.16 16.09 11.91
CA ALA A 170 0.19 16.60 11.75
C ALA A 170 0.33 17.56 10.55
N VAL A 171 -0.24 17.23 9.39
CA VAL A 171 -0.13 18.08 8.19
C VAL A 171 -0.99 19.34 8.30
N GLU A 172 -2.18 19.24 8.91
CA GLU A 172 -3.05 20.40 9.13
C GLU A 172 -2.40 21.36 10.12
N SER A 173 -1.79 20.84 11.19
CA SER A 173 -0.98 21.62 12.13
C SER A 173 0.25 22.25 11.47
N PHE A 174 0.81 21.61 10.44
CA PHE A 174 1.92 22.15 9.66
C PHE A 174 1.50 23.29 8.73
N GLY A 175 0.18 23.44 8.49
CA GLY A 175 -0.40 24.53 7.71
C GLY A 175 -1.11 24.10 6.44
N LEU A 176 -1.32 22.79 6.22
CA LEU A 176 -2.17 22.34 5.12
C LEU A 176 -3.65 22.62 5.45
N PRO A 177 -4.43 23.23 4.54
CA PRO A 177 -5.86 23.41 4.74
C PRO A 177 -6.61 22.09 4.94
N ALA A 178 -7.55 22.08 5.90
CA ALA A 178 -8.38 20.91 6.25
C ALA A 178 -9.47 20.57 5.21
N ASP A 179 -9.56 21.32 4.10
CA ASP A 179 -10.44 21.03 2.96
C ASP A 179 -9.79 20.10 1.93
N CYS A 180 -8.53 19.71 2.13
CA CYS A 180 -7.85 18.73 1.29
C CYS A 180 -8.38 17.31 1.54
N CYS A 181 -8.34 16.47 0.51
CA CYS A 181 -8.77 15.07 0.63
C CYS A 181 -7.95 14.35 1.72
N PRO A 182 -8.56 13.47 2.54
CA PRO A 182 -7.85 12.74 3.59
C PRO A 182 -6.68 11.88 3.08
N VAL A 183 -6.73 11.40 1.84
CA VAL A 183 -5.69 10.56 1.23
C VAL A 183 -4.37 11.34 1.07
N PRO A 184 -4.30 12.41 0.23
CA PRO A 184 -3.08 13.19 0.08
C PRO A 184 -2.69 13.96 1.36
N SER A 185 -3.67 14.29 2.22
CA SER A 185 -3.37 14.87 3.54
C SER A 185 -2.61 13.87 4.43
N SER A 186 -3.02 12.61 4.44
CA SER A 186 -2.33 11.56 5.20
C SER A 186 -0.94 11.26 4.65
N GLU A 187 -0.76 11.30 3.33
CA GLU A 187 0.55 11.16 2.69
C GLU A 187 1.50 12.30 3.05
N CYS A 188 1.04 13.54 2.91
CA CYS A 188 1.82 14.72 3.30
C CYS A 188 2.13 14.69 4.79
N GLY A 189 1.16 14.30 5.62
CA GLY A 189 1.34 14.12 7.06
C GLY A 189 2.38 13.07 7.40
N ALA A 190 2.33 11.93 6.73
CA ALA A 190 3.33 10.88 6.88
C ALA A 190 4.73 11.39 6.50
N LEU A 191 4.85 12.24 5.47
CA LEU A 191 6.11 12.90 5.13
C LEU A 191 6.56 13.90 6.20
N VAL A 192 5.65 14.72 6.74
CA VAL A 192 5.93 15.74 7.77
C VAL A 192 6.51 15.12 9.04
N ILE A 193 5.99 13.97 9.48
CA ILE A 193 6.45 13.29 10.71
C ILE A 193 7.45 12.15 10.46
N ASP A 194 7.99 12.05 9.25
CA ASP A 194 8.97 11.02 8.86
C ASP A 194 8.48 9.57 8.97
N ALA A 195 7.20 9.34 8.69
CA ALA A 195 6.56 8.02 8.75
C ALA A 195 6.64 7.24 7.43
N LEU A 196 7.34 7.73 6.39
CA LEU A 196 7.57 6.97 5.15
C LEU A 196 9.02 6.44 5.07
N PRO A 197 9.23 5.27 4.43
CA PRO A 197 10.57 4.72 4.23
C PRO A 197 11.40 5.58 3.26
N ASP A 198 12.69 5.76 3.57
CA ASP A 198 13.63 6.44 2.68
C ASP A 198 14.23 5.42 1.70
N MET A 199 13.71 5.36 0.47
CA MET A 199 14.08 4.32 -0.49
C MET A 199 13.96 4.79 -1.95
N GLY A 200 14.54 4.01 -2.86
CA GLY A 200 14.48 4.21 -4.31
C GLY A 200 15.53 5.18 -4.86
N SER A 201 15.80 5.06 -6.17
CA SER A 201 16.70 5.93 -6.95
C SER A 201 15.98 7.11 -7.60
N GLY A 202 14.65 7.09 -7.63
CA GLY A 202 13.82 8.18 -8.12
C GLY A 202 12.36 7.98 -7.72
N PHE A 203 11.60 9.06 -7.77
CA PHE A 203 10.17 9.08 -7.48
C PHE A 203 9.38 9.66 -8.66
N ILE A 204 8.36 8.95 -9.11
CA ILE A 204 7.46 9.40 -10.17
C ILE A 204 6.12 9.78 -9.54
N SER A 205 5.73 11.03 -9.69
CA SER A 205 4.40 11.52 -9.33
C SER A 205 3.59 11.81 -10.58
N SER A 206 2.29 12.04 -10.41
CA SER A 206 1.46 12.51 -11.50
C SER A 206 0.45 13.58 -11.06
N SER A 207 -0.06 14.33 -12.03
CA SER A 207 -1.19 15.25 -11.86
C SER A 207 -2.54 14.52 -11.76
N MET A 208 -2.55 13.19 -11.80
CA MET A 208 -3.74 12.36 -11.74
C MET A 208 -3.79 11.59 -10.41
N PRO A 209 -4.98 11.42 -9.79
CA PRO A 209 -6.28 11.87 -10.28
C PRO A 209 -6.57 13.35 -10.01
N CYS A 210 -5.75 14.03 -9.19
CA CYS A 210 -6.08 15.35 -8.69
C CYS A 210 -4.86 16.15 -8.22
N ASP A 211 -5.08 17.44 -7.94
CA ASP A 211 -4.07 18.36 -7.42
C ASP A 211 -3.47 17.93 -6.07
N GLY A 212 -4.16 17.05 -5.33
CA GLY A 212 -3.66 16.43 -4.10
C GLY A 212 -2.36 15.64 -4.32
N SER A 213 -2.24 14.92 -5.44
CA SER A 213 -1.03 14.17 -5.81
C SER A 213 0.14 15.12 -6.17
N THR A 214 -0.18 16.24 -6.81
CA THR A 214 0.81 17.30 -7.13
C THR A 214 1.34 17.98 -5.86
N MET A 215 0.46 18.16 -4.88
CA MET A 215 0.85 18.61 -3.55
C MET A 215 1.74 17.58 -2.86
N ALA A 216 1.32 16.31 -2.79
CA ALA A 216 2.05 15.24 -2.10
C ALA A 216 3.51 15.09 -2.60
N SER A 217 3.71 15.18 -3.91
CA SER A 217 5.06 15.14 -4.49
C SER A 217 5.94 16.35 -4.16
N SER A 218 5.33 17.52 -3.93
CA SER A 218 6.04 18.69 -3.41
C SER A 218 6.47 18.53 -1.94
N TYR A 219 5.73 17.75 -1.14
CA TYR A 219 6.17 17.35 0.20
C TYR A 219 7.26 16.28 0.12
N PHE A 220 7.13 15.33 -0.80
CA PHE A 220 8.11 14.25 -0.99
C PHE A 220 9.48 14.80 -1.35
N SER A 221 9.56 15.68 -2.36
CA SER A 221 10.83 16.29 -2.79
C SER A 221 11.51 17.09 -1.68
N ARG A 222 10.74 17.75 -0.81
CA ARG A 222 11.28 18.46 0.37
C ARG A 222 11.76 17.50 1.45
N ARG A 223 11.05 16.39 1.69
CA ARG A 223 11.41 15.41 2.72
C ARG A 223 12.60 14.56 2.32
N PHE A 224 12.71 14.22 1.03
CA PHE A 224 13.75 13.39 0.44
C PHE A 224 14.50 14.18 -0.66
N PRO A 225 15.30 15.20 -0.29
CA PRO A 225 15.95 16.08 -1.26
C PRO A 225 16.98 15.38 -2.16
N ASN A 226 17.44 14.19 -1.75
CA ASN A 226 18.38 13.37 -2.51
C ASN A 226 17.71 12.40 -3.49
N THR A 227 16.37 12.35 -3.51
CA THR A 227 15.61 11.48 -4.40
C THR A 227 14.99 12.33 -5.50
N PRO A 228 15.47 12.24 -6.75
CA PRO A 228 14.92 13.02 -7.85
C PRO A 228 13.44 12.69 -8.08
N VAL A 229 12.65 13.72 -8.36
CA VAL A 229 11.20 13.60 -8.62
C VAL A 229 10.90 13.97 -10.06
N PHE A 230 10.14 13.12 -10.76
CA PHE A 230 9.56 13.41 -12.06
C PHE A 230 8.03 13.53 -11.93
N HIS A 231 7.44 14.58 -12.49
CA HIS A 231 6.00 14.82 -12.44
C HIS A 231 5.36 14.58 -13.81
N LEU A 232 4.60 13.50 -13.93
CA LEU A 232 3.78 13.20 -15.11
C LEU A 232 2.54 14.11 -15.13
N CYS A 233 2.35 14.84 -16.21
CA CYS A 233 1.22 15.73 -16.43
C CYS A 233 0.29 15.12 -17.48
N PHE A 234 -0.55 14.18 -17.06
CA PHE A 234 -1.52 13.57 -17.97
C PHE A 234 -2.60 14.58 -18.37
N PRO A 235 -2.99 14.62 -19.65
CA PRO A 235 -4.05 15.50 -20.08
C PRO A 235 -5.41 15.02 -19.57
N VAL A 236 -6.21 15.95 -19.05
CA VAL A 236 -7.59 15.67 -18.61
C VAL A 236 -8.51 15.36 -19.79
N ARG A 237 -8.25 15.96 -20.96
CA ARG A 237 -9.01 15.76 -22.21
C ARG A 237 -8.38 14.67 -23.08
N TYR A 238 -8.39 13.42 -22.62
CA TYR A 238 -7.71 12.31 -23.29
C TYR A 238 -8.24 11.95 -24.69
N GLU A 239 -9.44 12.40 -25.07
CA GLU A 239 -10.00 12.19 -26.42
C GLU A 239 -9.62 13.29 -27.41
N ASP A 240 -9.01 14.38 -26.94
CA ASP A 240 -8.59 15.48 -27.79
C ASP A 240 -7.23 15.13 -28.44
N GLU A 241 -7.21 14.96 -29.75
CA GLU A 241 -5.97 14.62 -30.48
C GLU A 241 -4.86 15.67 -30.30
N THR A 242 -5.22 16.91 -29.98
CA THR A 242 -4.24 18.00 -29.79
C THR A 242 -3.35 17.79 -28.57
N VAL A 243 -3.81 17.03 -27.56
CA VAL A 243 -3.02 16.75 -26.35
C VAL A 243 -2.22 15.45 -26.42
N LEU A 244 -2.50 14.60 -27.42
CA LEU A 244 -1.89 13.28 -27.55
C LEU A 244 -0.37 13.36 -27.70
N GLN A 245 0.11 14.28 -28.54
CA GLN A 245 1.54 14.47 -28.76
C GLN A 245 2.25 14.89 -27.48
N SER A 246 1.67 15.84 -26.73
CA SER A 246 2.21 16.29 -25.45
C SER A 246 2.26 15.15 -24.42
N ALA A 247 1.21 14.34 -24.33
CA ALA A 247 1.17 13.20 -23.42
C ALA A 247 2.21 12.13 -23.77
N ALA A 248 2.37 11.83 -25.06
CA ALA A 248 3.37 10.87 -25.52
C ALA A 248 4.81 11.38 -25.27
N GLU A 249 5.06 12.67 -25.44
CA GLU A 249 6.35 13.29 -25.11
C GLU A 249 6.63 13.25 -23.62
N ASP A 250 5.63 13.46 -22.77
CA ASP A 250 5.78 13.42 -21.32
C ASP A 250 6.09 12.00 -20.82
N ILE A 251 5.44 10.98 -21.38
CA ILE A 251 5.78 9.57 -21.10
C ILE A 251 7.22 9.27 -21.54
N LYS A 252 7.65 9.72 -22.73
CA LYS A 252 9.03 9.54 -23.19
C LYS A 252 10.04 10.25 -22.29
N ALA A 253 9.69 11.42 -21.76
CA ALA A 253 10.51 12.15 -20.80
C ALA A 253 10.61 11.39 -19.46
N CYS A 254 9.52 10.78 -18.99
CA CYS A 254 9.53 9.92 -17.82
C CYS A 254 10.38 8.66 -18.02
N ILE A 255 10.29 8.02 -19.19
CA ILE A 255 11.15 6.88 -19.56
C ILE A 255 12.61 7.31 -19.49
N LYS A 256 12.95 8.43 -20.14
CA LYS A 256 14.32 8.97 -20.12
C LYS A 256 14.80 9.28 -18.70
N PHE A 257 13.94 9.86 -17.85
CA PHE A 257 14.27 10.10 -16.45
C PHE A 257 14.65 8.81 -15.73
N ILE A 258 13.89 7.72 -15.91
CA ILE A 258 14.21 6.41 -15.31
C ILE A 258 15.54 5.88 -15.85
N GLU A 259 15.79 5.99 -17.16
CA GLU A 259 17.07 5.58 -17.75
C GLU A 259 18.25 6.38 -17.18
N ASP A 260 18.08 7.69 -17.00
CA ASP A 260 19.13 8.57 -16.48
C ASP A 260 19.42 8.31 -14.99
N GLN A 261 18.40 7.97 -14.18
CA GLN A 261 18.59 7.66 -12.76
C GLN A 261 19.15 6.26 -12.49
N THR A 262 18.84 5.29 -13.33
CA THR A 262 19.15 3.87 -13.06
C THR A 262 20.20 3.28 -13.99
N GLY A 263 20.44 3.90 -15.14
CA GLY A 263 21.26 3.35 -16.23
C GLY A 263 20.59 2.24 -17.04
N ALA A 264 19.39 1.80 -16.65
CA ALA A 264 18.62 0.80 -17.40
C ALA A 264 18.11 1.38 -18.74
N LYS A 265 17.69 0.50 -19.65
CA LYS A 265 17.14 0.88 -20.94
C LYS A 265 15.74 0.34 -21.13
N TRP A 266 14.88 1.15 -21.75
CA TRP A 266 13.52 0.76 -22.07
C TRP A 266 13.51 -0.39 -23.08
N ASN A 267 12.71 -1.40 -22.79
CA ASN A 267 12.42 -2.49 -23.71
C ASN A 267 11.22 -2.11 -24.60
N TRP A 268 11.52 -1.66 -25.83
CA TRP A 268 10.54 -1.27 -26.86
C TRP A 268 9.91 -2.48 -27.54
#